data_AF-A0A938C4T9-F1
#
_entry.id   AF-A0A938C4T9-F1
#
_cell.length_a   1.000
_cell.length_b   1.000
_cell.length_c   1.000
_cell.angle_alpha   90.00
_cell.angle_beta   90.00
_cell.angle_gamma   90.00
#
_symmetry.space_group_name_H-M   'P 1'
#
loop_
_entity.id
_entity.type
_entity.pdbx_description
1 polymer ?
#
loop_
_entity_poly.entity_id
_entity_poly.type
_entity_poly.pdbx_seq_one_letter_code
_entity_poly.pdbx_strand_id
1 'polypeptide(L)'
;MKNLFDKELVEALEQLCDETCEAMRLAKASPDLDDLSATFAVALLKLGLATGFIEQRHPGFAKEVEVKRQRVIAALTQEQQKHQKH
;
A
#
# COMPACT_ATOMS: atom_id res chain seq x y z
N MET A 1 13.88 -6.20 -6.91
CA MET A 1 12.83 -7.11 -7.44
C MET A 1 13.34 -8.11 -8.49
N LYS A 2 14.37 -7.79 -9.29
CA LYS A 2 14.89 -8.64 -10.38
C LYS A 2 15.32 -10.07 -10.00
N ASN A 3 15.52 -10.37 -8.72
CA ASN A 3 15.87 -11.70 -8.21
C ASN A 3 14.72 -12.40 -7.47
N LEU A 4 13.58 -11.71 -7.27
CA LEU A 4 12.41 -12.20 -6.54
C LEU A 4 11.28 -12.67 -7.48
N PHE A 5 11.25 -12.11 -8.69
CA PHE A 5 10.21 -12.32 -9.69
C PHE A 5 10.83 -12.39 -11.09
N ASP A 6 10.14 -13.05 -12.02
CA ASP A 6 10.46 -12.96 -13.45
C ASP A 6 10.17 -11.56 -13.99
N LYS A 7 10.69 -11.28 -15.19
CA LYS A 7 10.63 -9.94 -15.79
C LYS A 7 9.21 -9.42 -15.95
N GLU A 8 8.29 -10.28 -16.41
CA GLU A 8 6.89 -9.91 -16.64
C GLU A 8 6.21 -9.51 -15.32
N LEU A 9 6.44 -10.27 -14.26
CA LEU A 9 5.86 -9.97 -12.95
C LEU A 9 6.50 -8.73 -12.29
N VAL A 10 7.80 -8.48 -12.52
CA VAL A 10 8.43 -7.22 -12.08
C VAL A 10 7.79 -6.02 -12.78
N GLU A 11 7.64 -6.08 -14.11
CA GLU A 11 7.06 -4.99 -14.89
C GLU A 11 5.60 -4.72 -14.49
N ALA A 12 4.80 -5.78 -14.30
CA ALA A 12 3.42 -5.65 -13.84
C ALA A 12 3.31 -5.04 -12.42
N LEU A 13 4.21 -5.44 -11.51
CA LEU A 13 4.23 -4.92 -10.15
C LEU A 13 4.70 -3.46 -10.11
N GLU A 14 5.70 -3.10 -10.92
CA GLU A 14 6.16 -1.71 -11.08
C GLU A 14 5.03 -0.83 -11.62
N GLN A 15 4.33 -1.27 -12.67
CA GLN A 15 3.17 -0.55 -13.21
C GLN A 15 2.06 -0.36 -12.16
N LEU A 16 1.72 -1.41 -11.41
CA LEU A 16 0.72 -1.31 -10.34
C LEU A 16 1.12 -0.30 -9.27
N CYS A 17 2.40 -0.27 -8.88
CA CYS A 17 2.92 0.68 -7.89
C CYS A 17 2.85 2.13 -8.41
N ASP A 18 3.25 2.36 -9.65
CA ASP A 18 3.24 3.68 -10.27
C ASP A 18 1.83 4.23 -10.40
N GLU A 19 0.89 3.43 -10.90
CA GLU A 19 -0.53 3.82 -11.02
C GLU A 19 -1.18 4.05 -9.65
N THR A 20 -0.79 3.28 -8.64
CA THR A 20 -1.24 3.50 -7.25
C THR A 20 -0.72 4.85 -6.73
N CYS A 21 0.56 5.16 -6.99
CA CYS A 21 1.14 6.44 -6.57
C CYS A 21 0.49 7.62 -7.28
N GLU A 22 0.20 7.49 -8.58
CA GLU A 22 -0.51 8.51 -9.35
C GLU A 22 -1.93 8.73 -8.84
N ALA A 23 -2.68 7.66 -8.58
CA ALA A 23 -3.99 7.75 -7.93
C ALA A 23 -3.87 8.52 -6.60
N MET A 24 -2.94 8.16 -5.72
CA MET A 24 -2.76 8.87 -4.45
C MET A 24 -2.40 10.36 -4.60
N ARG A 25 -1.68 10.74 -5.67
CA ARG A 25 -1.41 12.16 -5.97
C ARG A 25 -2.68 12.88 -6.42
N LEU A 26 -3.49 12.26 -7.28
CA LEU A 26 -4.79 12.80 -7.71
C LEU A 26 -5.74 12.96 -6.53
N ALA A 27 -5.82 11.95 -5.66
CA ALA A 27 -6.60 11.98 -4.43
C ALA A 27 -6.25 13.20 -3.57
N LYS A 28 -4.95 13.47 -3.39
CA LYS A 28 -4.47 14.62 -2.61
C LYS A 28 -4.84 15.97 -3.22
N ALA A 29 -4.96 16.04 -4.55
CA ALA A 29 -5.33 17.26 -5.26
C ALA A 29 -6.85 17.43 -5.40
N SER A 30 -7.65 16.39 -5.11
CA SER A 30 -9.10 16.43 -5.26
C SER A 30 -9.75 17.37 -4.24
N PRO A 31 -10.53 18.37 -4.68
CA PRO A 31 -11.35 19.18 -3.79
C PRO A 31 -12.66 18.48 -3.41
N ASP A 32 -13.01 17.38 -4.08
CA ASP A 32 -14.27 16.67 -3.94
C ASP A 32 -14.10 15.34 -3.18
N LEU A 33 -15.04 15.07 -2.26
CA LEU A 33 -15.00 13.91 -1.38
C LEU A 33 -15.31 12.60 -2.11
N ASP A 34 -16.17 12.62 -3.13
CA ASP A 34 -16.50 11.43 -3.91
C ASP A 34 -15.30 11.05 -4.78
N ASP A 35 -14.66 12.02 -5.42
CA ASP A 35 -13.44 11.81 -6.20
C ASP A 35 -12.28 11.29 -5.32
N LEU A 36 -12.11 11.86 -4.12
CA LEU A 36 -11.13 11.38 -3.13
C LEU A 36 -11.41 9.91 -2.76
N SER A 37 -12.67 9.59 -2.47
CA SER A 37 -13.10 8.25 -2.07
C SER A 37 -12.89 7.23 -3.19
N ALA A 38 -13.26 7.58 -4.42
CA ALA A 38 -13.03 6.76 -5.60
C ALA A 38 -11.53 6.48 -5.82
N THR A 39 -10.71 7.50 -5.64
CA THR A 39 -9.26 7.38 -5.86
C THR A 39 -8.59 6.50 -4.80
N PHE A 40 -9.02 6.59 -3.54
CA PHE A 40 -8.58 5.66 -2.49
C PHE A 40 -9.04 4.22 -2.75
N ALA A 41 -10.28 4.02 -3.23
CA ALA A 41 -10.76 2.69 -3.57
C ALA A 41 -9.90 2.02 -4.65
N VAL A 42 -9.53 2.78 -5.69
CA VAL A 42 -8.63 2.29 -6.76
C VAL A 42 -7.23 1.98 -6.22
N ALA A 43 -6.65 2.85 -5.41
CA ALA A 43 -5.33 2.65 -4.83
C ALA A 43 -5.29 1.39 -3.94
N LEU A 44 -6.31 1.20 -3.09
CA LEU A 44 -6.42 0.02 -2.22
C LEU A 44 -6.60 -1.28 -3.02
N LEU A 45 -7.41 -1.25 -4.08
CA LEU A 45 -7.58 -2.38 -4.98
C LEU A 45 -6.24 -2.79 -5.61
N LYS A 46 -5.47 -1.83 -6.13
CA LYS A 46 -4.17 -2.11 -6.77
C LYS A 46 -3.14 -2.67 -5.78
N LEU A 47 -3.08 -2.14 -4.56
CA LEU A 47 -2.24 -2.69 -3.49
C LEU A 47 -2.65 -4.12 -3.12
N GLY A 48 -3.95 -4.41 -3.11
CA GLY A 48 -4.48 -5.76 -2.91
C GLY A 48 -4.05 -6.72 -4.01
N LEU A 49 -4.15 -6.31 -5.28
CA LEU A 49 -3.70 -7.11 -6.43
C LEU A 49 -2.19 -7.38 -6.37
N ALA A 50 -1.38 -6.36 -6.10
CA ALA A 50 0.06 -6.49 -5.94
C ALA A 50 0.41 -7.48 -4.81
N THR A 51 -0.26 -7.36 -3.66
CA THR A 51 -0.05 -8.27 -2.52
C THR A 51 -0.43 -9.71 -2.87
N GLY A 52 -1.55 -9.90 -3.58
CA GLY A 52 -2.01 -11.20 -4.03
C GLY A 52 -1.06 -11.87 -5.03
N PHE A 53 -0.51 -11.10 -5.97
CA PHE A 53 0.50 -11.61 -6.91
C PHE A 53 1.76 -12.09 -6.19
N ILE A 54 2.21 -11.34 -5.18
CA ILE A 54 3.38 -11.75 -4.40
C ILE A 54 3.07 -12.98 -3.55
N GLU A 55 1.90 -13.05 -2.90
CA GLU A 55 1.47 -14.19 -2.08
C GLU A 55 1.43 -15.50 -2.87
N GLN A 56 0.98 -15.48 -4.13
CA GLN A 56 0.97 -16.66 -5.00
C GLN A 56 2.37 -17.24 -5.23
N ARG A 57 3.41 -16.39 -5.19
CA ARG A 57 4.81 -16.78 -5.44
C ARG A 57 5.62 -16.96 -4.15
N HIS A 58 5.25 -16.24 -3.09
CA HIS A 58 5.85 -16.25 -1.76
C HIS A 58 4.74 -16.37 -0.70
N PRO A 59 4.25 -17.60 -0.44
CA PRO A 59 3.18 -17.82 0.51
C PRO A 59 3.54 -17.31 1.91
N GLY A 60 2.62 -16.59 2.55
CA GLY A 60 2.80 -15.93 3.84
C GLY A 60 3.20 -14.46 3.76
N PHE A 61 3.45 -13.92 2.56
CA PHE A 61 3.79 -12.52 2.36
C PHE A 61 2.73 -11.56 2.93
N ALA A 62 1.45 -11.80 2.65
CA ALA A 62 0.36 -10.97 3.14
C ALA A 62 0.31 -10.93 4.68
N LYS A 63 0.56 -12.08 5.32
CA LYS A 63 0.64 -12.19 6.78
C LYS A 63 1.81 -11.39 7.33
N GLU A 64 2.98 -11.44 6.69
CA GLU A 64 4.12 -10.64 7.10
C GLU A 64 3.88 -9.14 6.96
N VAL A 65 3.23 -8.70 5.88
CA VAL A 65 2.85 -7.30 5.66
C VAL A 65 1.92 -6.84 6.78
N GLU A 66 0.92 -7.65 7.15
CA GLU A 66 0.01 -7.32 8.23
C GLU A 66 0.71 -7.20 9.59
N VAL A 67 1.64 -8.11 9.90
CA VAL A 67 2.46 -8.01 11.13
C VAL A 67 3.28 -6.71 11.14
N LYS A 68 3.88 -6.33 10.01
CA LYS A 68 4.64 -5.08 9.88
C LYS A 68 3.71 -3.85 10.02
N ARG A 69 2.52 -3.88 9.43
CA ARG A 69 1.50 -2.82 9.56
C ARG A 69 1.11 -2.58 11.02
N GLN A 70 0.83 -3.66 11.76
CA GLN A 70 0.48 -3.56 13.19
C GLN A 70 1.60 -2.94 14.02
N ARG A 71 2.86 -3.28 13.74
CA ARG A 71 4.02 -2.67 14.41
C ARG A 71 4.11 -1.17 14.16
N VAL A 72 3.89 -0.73 12.92
CA VAL A 72 3.88 0.71 12.57
C VAL A 72 2.76 1.44 13.31
N ILE A 73 1.54 0.89 13.32
CA ILE A 73 0.40 1.49 14.04
C ILE A 73 0.69 1.60 15.53
N ALA A 74 1.25 0.55 16.14
CA ALA A 74 1.62 0.58 17.55
C ALA A 74 2.65 1.67 17.85
N ALA A 75 3.68 1.83 17.00
CA ALA A 75 4.68 2.88 17.14
C ALA A 75 4.08 4.28 17.02
N LEU A 76 3.24 4.53 16.01
CA LEU A 76 2.57 5.82 15.81
C LEU A 76 1.63 6.17 16.98
N THR A 77 0.90 5.18 17.50
CA THR A 77 0.03 5.37 18.67
C THR A 77 0.85 5.78 19.91
N GLN A 78 2.00 5.13 20.14
CA GLN A 78 2.89 5.48 21.25
C GLN A 78 3.46 6.89 21.12
N GLU A 79 3.82 7.30 19.91
CA GLU A 79 4.33 8.65 19.63
C GLU A 79 3.27 9.73 19.88
N GLN A 80 2.03 9.52 19.39
CA GLN A 80 0.91 10.41 19.65
C GLN A 80 0.61 10.57 21.15
N GLN A 81 0.66 9.48 21.92
CA GLN A 81 0.46 9.52 23.37
C GLN A 81 1.56 10.28 24.12
N LYS A 82 2.80 10.26 23.62
CA LYS A 82 3.90 11.07 24.19
C LYS A 82 3.68 12.55 23.93
N HIS A 83 3.22 12.92 22.74
CA HIS A 83 2.96 14.31 22.37
C HIS A 83 1.73 14.91 23.06
N GLN A 84 0.76 14.10 23.49
CA GLN A 84 -0.40 14.57 24.27
C GLN A 84 -0.12 14.76 25.77
N LYS A 85 1.02 14.26 26.28
CA LYS A 85 1.41 14.34 27.69
C LYS A 85 2.43 15.46 27.99
N HIS A 86 2.84 16.21 26.97
CA HIS A 86 3.72 17.38 27.05
C HIS A 86 2.97 18.61 26.52
#